data_AF-A0A2V6YJM2-F1
#
_entry.id   AF-A0A2V6YJM2-F1
#
_cell.length_a   1.000
_cell.length_b   1.000
_cell.length_c   1.000
_cell.angle_alpha   90.00
_cell.angle_beta   90.00
_cell.angle_gamma   90.00
#
_symmetry.space_group_name_H-M   'P 1'
#
loop_
_entity.id
_entity.type
_entity.pdbx_description
1 polymer ?
#
loop_
_entity_poly.entity_id
_entity_poly.type
_entity_poly.pdbx_seq_one_letter_code
_entity_poly.pdbx_strand_id
1 'polypeptide(L)'
;MEHHLVEAEQIVRHFEGVIAEDCPRFDSAAARRAYIDSEVERVVLLVAHLEEAWSEAKRTSDKDVRRAAKAPRAQVSRAQNLVTKLQTCMGDGGASLESRVIWRRVEQEVPRRRAEIALP
;
A
#
# COMPACT_ATOMS: atom_id res chain seq x y z
N MET A 1 1.20 -17.92 0.97
CA MET A 1 2.36 -17.01 0.86
C MET A 1 2.53 -16.50 -0.56
N GLU A 2 2.75 -17.39 -1.53
CA GLU A 2 3.00 -17.02 -2.93
C GLU A 2 1.91 -16.09 -3.49
N HIS A 3 0.64 -16.41 -3.23
CA HIS A 3 -0.48 -15.56 -3.66
C HIS A 3 -0.37 -14.13 -3.12
N HIS A 4 -0.04 -13.92 -1.83
CA HIS A 4 0.12 -12.57 -1.28
C HIS A 4 1.30 -11.82 -1.92
N LEU A 5 2.36 -12.51 -2.32
CA LEU A 5 3.49 -11.89 -3.01
C LEU A 5 3.09 -11.44 -4.42
N VAL A 6 2.30 -12.24 -5.13
CA VAL A 6 1.74 -11.89 -6.44
C VAL A 6 0.83 -10.65 -6.34
N GLU A 7 -0.08 -10.63 -5.36
CA GLU A 7 -0.96 -9.48 -5.12
C GLU A 7 -0.17 -8.21 -4.75
N ALA A 8 0.82 -8.35 -3.86
CA ALA A 8 1.71 -7.24 -3.50
C ALA A 8 2.45 -6.67 -4.74
N GLU A 9 2.93 -7.54 -5.63
CA GLU A 9 3.61 -7.12 -6.85
C GLU A 9 2.68 -6.37 -7.82
N GLN A 10 1.42 -6.83 -7.97
CA GLN A 10 0.42 -6.13 -8.77
C GLN A 10 0.15 -4.72 -8.24
N ILE A 11 0.01 -4.57 -6.92
CA ILE A 11 -0.19 -3.26 -6.29
C ILE A 11 1.03 -2.36 -6.48
N VAL A 12 2.24 -2.90 -6.36
CA VAL A 12 3.47 -2.14 -6.60
C VAL A 12 3.55 -1.64 -8.05
N ARG A 13 3.23 -2.49 -9.03
CA ARG A 13 3.17 -2.07 -10.45
C ARG A 13 2.16 -0.95 -10.69
N HIS A 14 0.99 -1.02 -10.05
CA HIS A 14 0.01 0.07 -10.08
C HIS A 14 0.61 1.38 -9.53
N PHE A 15 1.30 1.33 -8.39
CA PHE A 15 1.95 2.51 -7.82
C PHE A 15 3.04 3.09 -8.71
N GLU A 16 3.81 2.24 -9.39
CA GLU A 16 4.81 2.69 -10.37
C GLU A 16 4.17 3.48 -11.51
N GLY A 17 3.01 3.04 -12.01
CA GLY A 17 2.23 3.80 -13.00
C GLY A 17 1.80 5.17 -12.47
N VAL A 18 1.14 5.21 -11.31
CA VAL A 18 0.65 6.46 -10.70
C VAL A 18 1.79 7.45 -10.39
N ILE A 19 2.95 6.94 -9.97
CA ILE A 19 4.12 7.78 -9.68
C ILE A 19 4.67 8.40 -10.97
N ALA A 20 4.71 7.63 -12.06
CA ALA A 20 5.27 8.04 -13.35
C ALA A 20 4.39 9.04 -14.11
N GLU A 21 3.08 9.00 -13.89
CA GLU A 21 2.12 9.87 -14.58
C GLU A 21 2.07 11.30 -14.01
N ASP A 22 1.53 12.23 -14.81
CA ASP A 22 1.21 13.58 -14.36
C ASP A 22 0.15 13.57 -13.25
N CYS A 23 0.05 14.66 -12.49
CA CYS A 23 -0.94 14.75 -11.44
C CYS A 23 -2.37 14.67 -12.01
N PRO A 24 -3.22 13.78 -11.46
CA PRO A 24 -4.57 13.61 -11.96
C PRO A 24 -5.38 14.90 -11.78
N ARG A 25 -6.17 15.23 -12.79
CA ARG A 25 -7.12 16.35 -12.77
C ARG A 25 -8.50 15.82 -12.37
N PHE A 26 -9.21 16.59 -11.56
CA PHE A 26 -10.52 16.19 -11.05
C PHE A 26 -11.54 17.30 -11.29
N ASP A 27 -12.74 16.90 -11.72
CA ASP A 27 -13.85 17.83 -11.95
C ASP A 27 -14.54 18.28 -10.65
N SER A 28 -14.22 17.65 -9.52
CA SER A 28 -14.77 18.01 -8.22
C SER A 28 -13.87 17.58 -7.05
N ALA A 29 -14.07 18.23 -5.89
CA ALA A 29 -13.42 17.84 -4.64
C ALA A 29 -13.81 16.42 -4.19
N ALA A 30 -15.05 15.98 -4.47
CA ALA A 30 -15.52 14.64 -4.14
C ALA A 30 -14.81 13.56 -4.98
N ALA A 31 -14.67 13.78 -6.29
CA ALA A 31 -13.93 12.87 -7.19
C ALA A 31 -12.46 12.76 -6.77
N ARG A 32 -11.84 13.89 -6.44
CA ARG A 32 -10.48 13.95 -5.90
C ARG A 32 -10.36 13.13 -4.61
N ARG A 33 -11.28 13.31 -3.67
CA ARG A 33 -11.26 12.60 -2.38
C ARG A 33 -11.42 11.09 -2.58
N ALA A 34 -12.36 10.66 -3.41
CA ALA A 34 -12.60 9.25 -3.71
C ALA A 34 -11.36 8.58 -4.32
N TYR A 35 -10.68 9.26 -5.26
CA TYR A 35 -9.44 8.77 -5.84
C TYR A 35 -8.38 8.51 -4.76
N ILE A 36 -8.15 9.50 -3.90
CA ILE A 36 -7.17 9.43 -2.82
C ILE A 36 -7.49 8.32 -1.83
N ASP A 37 -8.75 8.23 -1.40
CA ASP A 37 -9.17 7.18 -0.48
C ASP A 37 -8.92 5.79 -1.10
N SER A 38 -9.16 5.64 -2.41
CA SER A 38 -8.84 4.39 -3.12
C SER A 38 -7.34 4.08 -3.18
N GLU A 39 -6.48 5.08 -3.37
CA GLU A 39 -5.02 4.87 -3.36
C GLU A 39 -4.51 4.53 -1.96
N VAL A 40 -5.06 5.16 -0.91
CA VAL A 40 -4.74 4.81 0.48
C VAL A 40 -5.21 3.39 0.81
N GLU A 41 -6.39 2.98 0.33
CA GLU A 41 -6.86 1.60 0.50
C GLU A 41 -5.94 0.58 -0.18
N ARG A 42 -5.39 0.90 -1.37
CA ARG A 42 -4.37 0.07 -2.02
C ARG A 42 -3.08 -0.02 -1.19
N VAL A 43 -2.67 1.07 -0.53
CA VAL A 43 -1.52 1.04 0.40
C VAL A 43 -1.79 0.10 1.58
N VAL A 44 -2.99 0.16 2.16
CA VAL A 44 -3.42 -0.77 3.22
C VAL A 44 -3.33 -2.21 2.74
N LEU A 45 -3.86 -2.51 1.55
CA LEU A 45 -3.81 -3.84 0.96
C LEU A 45 -2.37 -4.32 0.76
N LEU A 46 -1.48 -3.49 0.21
CA LEU A 46 -0.07 -3.85 0.05
C LEU A 46 0.55 -4.25 1.38
N VAL A 47 0.41 -3.42 2.42
CA VAL A 47 1.00 -3.72 3.73
C VAL A 47 0.39 -4.98 4.33
N ALA A 48 -0.92 -5.18 4.21
CA ALA A 48 -1.59 -6.38 4.69
C ALA A 48 -1.05 -7.65 4.01
N HIS A 49 -0.92 -7.65 2.67
CA HIS A 49 -0.35 -8.79 1.92
C HIS A 49 1.09 -9.08 2.35
N LEU A 50 1.92 -8.05 2.51
CA LEU A 50 3.31 -8.20 2.96
C LEU A 50 3.41 -8.77 4.38
N GLU A 51 2.54 -8.32 5.29
CA GLU A 51 2.49 -8.84 6.65
C GLU A 51 2.00 -10.28 6.71
N GLU A 52 0.97 -10.65 5.93
CA GLU A 52 0.46 -12.02 5.93
C GLU A 52 1.44 -12.98 5.24
N ALA A 53 2.07 -12.58 4.14
CA ALA A 53 3.16 -13.35 3.53
C ALA A 53 4.28 -13.64 4.53
N TRP A 54 4.66 -12.65 5.35
CA TRP A 54 5.65 -12.84 6.42
C TRP A 54 5.12 -13.72 7.56
N SER A 55 3.85 -13.57 7.95
CA SER A 55 3.18 -14.41 8.94
C SER A 55 3.24 -15.90 8.56
N GLU A 56 2.85 -16.23 7.34
CA GLU A 56 2.88 -17.59 6.80
C GLU A 56 4.32 -18.10 6.62
N ALA A 57 5.23 -17.28 6.10
CA ALA A 57 6.63 -17.67 5.92
C ALA A 57 7.34 -18.00 7.25
N LYS A 58 6.92 -17.39 8.36
CA LYS A 58 7.46 -17.74 9.70
C LYS A 58 7.02 -19.13 10.17
N ARG A 59 5.96 -19.71 9.60
CA ARG A 59 5.49 -21.06 9.95
C ARG A 59 6.36 -22.15 9.31
N THR A 60 7.21 -21.81 8.34
CA THR A 60 8.19 -22.73 7.77
C THR A 60 9.58 -22.55 8.39
N SER A 61 10.35 -23.65 8.44
CA SER A 61 11.77 -23.64 8.83
C SER A 61 12.69 -23.20 7.68
N ASP A 62 12.16 -23.11 6.45
CA ASP A 62 12.90 -22.74 5.25
C ASP A 62 13.39 -21.27 5.32
N LYS A 63 14.70 -21.07 5.13
CA LYS A 63 15.32 -19.74 5.17
C LYS A 63 15.09 -18.94 3.89
N ASP A 64 15.02 -19.61 2.74
CA ASP A 64 14.82 -18.96 1.45
C ASP A 64 13.39 -18.47 1.31
N VAL A 65 12.41 -19.23 1.81
CA VAL A 65 11.00 -18.79 1.89
C VAL A 65 10.86 -17.54 2.76
N ARG A 66 11.51 -17.49 3.93
CA ARG A 66 11.50 -16.29 4.79
C ARG A 66 12.21 -15.10 4.14
N ARG A 67 13.32 -15.33 3.42
CA ARG A 67 14.02 -14.27 2.69
C ARG A 67 13.13 -13.71 1.58
N ALA A 68 12.47 -14.57 0.81
CA ALA A 68 11.54 -14.19 -0.24
C ALA A 68 10.36 -13.36 0.30
N ALA A 69 9.80 -13.70 1.46
CA ALA A 69 8.74 -12.90 2.08
C ALA A 69 9.23 -11.57 2.67
N LYS A 70 10.51 -11.47 3.06
CA LYS A 70 11.08 -10.25 3.63
C LYS A 70 11.46 -9.21 2.58
N ALA A 71 11.99 -9.62 1.43
CA ALA A 71 12.45 -8.70 0.39
C ALA A 71 11.36 -7.70 -0.09
N PRO A 72 10.10 -8.13 -0.29
CA PRO A 72 8.99 -7.23 -0.64
C PRO A 72 8.66 -6.19 0.43
N ARG A 73 9.07 -6.34 1.69
CA ARG A 73 8.92 -5.28 2.71
C ARG A 73 9.75 -4.03 2.40
N ALA A 74 10.80 -4.15 1.58
CA ALA A 74 11.50 -2.98 1.04
C ALA A 74 10.59 -2.15 0.13
N GLN A 75 9.55 -2.74 -0.46
CA GLN A 75 8.57 -2.05 -1.31
C GLN A 75 7.62 -1.15 -0.51
N VAL A 76 7.63 -1.19 0.83
CA VAL A 76 6.93 -0.19 1.66
C VAL A 76 7.43 1.24 1.36
N SER A 77 8.69 1.38 0.96
CA SER A 77 9.23 2.66 0.45
C SER A 77 8.50 3.16 -0.81
N ARG A 78 8.01 2.26 -1.68
CA ARG A 78 7.20 2.65 -2.85
C ARG A 78 5.86 3.23 -2.42
N ALA A 79 5.21 2.65 -1.42
CA ALA A 79 3.98 3.22 -0.85
C ALA A 79 4.22 4.60 -0.24
N GLN A 80 5.38 4.82 0.41
CA GLN A 80 5.77 6.16 0.89
C GLN A 80 5.91 7.15 -0.27
N ASN A 81 6.55 6.77 -1.37
CA ASN A 81 6.69 7.61 -2.55
C ASN A 81 5.34 7.95 -3.19
N LEU A 82 4.40 7.01 -3.25
CA LEU A 82 3.05 7.27 -3.70
C LEU A 82 2.37 8.32 -2.82
N VAL A 83 2.44 8.16 -1.49
CA VAL A 83 1.85 9.12 -0.55
C VAL A 83 2.44 10.52 -0.77
N THR A 84 3.76 10.63 -0.94
CA THR A 84 4.42 11.90 -1.25
C THR A 84 3.95 12.47 -2.60
N LYS A 85 3.85 11.66 -3.65
CA LYS A 85 3.31 12.09 -4.96
C LYS A 85 1.90 12.63 -4.82
N LEU A 86 1.02 11.93 -4.10
CA LEU A 86 -0.35 12.37 -3.87
C LEU A 86 -0.37 13.72 -3.13
N GLN A 87 0.45 13.89 -2.10
CA GLN A 87 0.61 15.17 -1.40
C GLN A 87 1.02 16.30 -2.35
N THR A 88 2.03 16.07 -3.19
CA THR A 88 2.50 17.07 -4.16
C THR A 88 1.40 17.43 -5.17
N CYS A 89 0.70 16.42 -5.70
CA CYS A 89 -0.41 16.64 -6.63
C CYS A 89 -1.59 17.40 -6.03
N MET A 90 -1.66 17.47 -4.70
CA MET A 90 -2.74 18.14 -4.01
C MET A 90 -2.48 19.63 -3.73
N GLY A 91 -1.23 20.06 -3.60
CA GLY A 91 -0.90 21.42 -3.17
C GLY A 91 -1.55 21.83 -1.84
N ASP A 92 -1.67 23.15 -1.61
CA ASP A 92 -2.10 23.72 -0.31
C ASP A 92 -3.58 23.46 0.06
N GLY A 93 -4.42 23.08 -0.91
CA GLY A 93 -5.81 22.68 -0.68
C GLY A 93 -5.96 21.25 -0.11
N GLY A 94 -4.95 20.81 0.66
CA GLY A 94 -4.66 19.40 0.86
C GLY A 94 -4.34 18.95 2.28
N ALA A 95 -4.73 19.73 3.29
CA ALA A 95 -4.52 19.43 4.72
C ALA A 95 -4.91 18.00 5.17
N SER A 96 -5.72 17.27 4.39
CA SER A 96 -6.10 15.87 4.65
C SER A 96 -5.09 14.78 4.26
N LEU A 97 -3.94 15.15 3.66
CA LEU A 97 -2.90 14.18 3.26
C LEU A 97 -1.56 14.36 3.96
N GLU A 98 -1.50 14.81 5.21
CA GLU A 98 -0.24 14.66 5.95
C GLU A 98 0.20 13.18 5.96
N SER A 99 1.43 12.90 5.51
CA SER A 99 1.92 11.51 5.34
C SER A 99 1.83 10.73 6.65
N ARG A 100 2.01 11.41 7.79
CA ARG A 100 1.84 10.85 9.14
C ARG A 100 0.40 10.42 9.43
N VAL A 101 -0.59 11.20 9.00
CA VAL A 101 -2.02 10.88 9.19
C VAL A 101 -2.41 9.69 8.32
N ILE A 102 -1.95 9.67 7.07
CA ILE A 102 -2.18 8.53 6.16
C ILE A 102 -1.53 7.27 6.73
N TRP A 103 -0.28 7.32 7.16
CA TRP A 103 0.39 6.15 7.72
C TRP A 103 -0.26 5.65 9.00
N ARG A 104 -0.72 6.55 9.88
CA ARG A 104 -1.51 6.15 11.05
C ARG A 104 -2.78 5.41 10.66
N ARG A 105 -3.50 5.89 9.64
CA ARG A 105 -4.67 5.19 9.10
C ARG A 105 -4.30 3.82 8.55
N VAL A 106 -3.18 3.72 7.82
CA VAL A 106 -2.70 2.44 7.29
C VAL A 106 -2.43 1.45 8.42
N GLU A 107 -1.66 1.85 9.44
CA GLU A 107 -1.34 1.02 10.60
C GLU A 107 -2.60 0.54 11.35
N GLN A 108 -3.65 1.37 11.43
CA GLN A 108 -4.91 1.03 12.07
C GLN A 108 -5.75 0.03 11.25
N GLU A 109 -5.76 0.16 9.93
CA GLU A 109 -6.59 -0.66 9.04
C GLU A 109 -5.94 -2.01 8.67
N VAL A 110 -4.61 -2.08 8.69
CA VAL A 110 -3.85 -3.28 8.30
C VAL A 110 -4.28 -4.53 9.07
N PRO A 111 -4.44 -4.54 10.41
CA PRO A 111 -4.83 -5.75 11.14
C PRO A 111 -6.18 -6.33 10.68
N ARG A 112 -7.19 -5.46 10.48
CA ARG A 112 -8.50 -5.86 9.98
C ARG A 112 -8.36 -6.41 8.56
N ARG A 113 -7.67 -5.69 7.69
CA ARG A 113 -7.50 -6.11 6.29
C ARG A 113 -6.73 -7.43 6.19
N ARG A 114 -5.74 -7.63 7.05
CA ARG A 114 -4.95 -8.87 7.10
C ARG A 114 -5.83 -10.08 7.44
N ALA A 115 -6.75 -9.92 8.39
CA ALA A 115 -7.71 -10.98 8.73
C ALA A 115 -8.68 -11.31 7.57
N GLU A 116 -9.03 -10.33 6.73
CA GLU A 116 -9.91 -10.53 5.57
C GLU A 116 -9.23 -11.26 4.42
N ILE A 117 -7.94 -11.02 4.21
CA ILE A 117 -7.17 -11.63 3.11
C ILE A 117 -6.48 -12.94 3.50
N ALA A 118 -6.43 -13.25 4.81
CA ALA A 118 -5.82 -14.48 5.28
C ALA A 118 -6.56 -15.68 4.68
N LEU A 119 -5.84 -16.54 3.97
CA LEU A 119 -6.39 -17.79 3.49
C LEU A 119 -6.64 -18.76 4.67
N PRO A 120 -7.66 -19.64 4.57
CA PRO A 120 -7.87 -20.72 5.53
C PRO A 120 -6.66 -21.64 5.71
#